data_AF-A0A414B7Z6-F1
#
_entry.id   AF-A0A414B7Z6-F1
#
_cell.length_a   1.000
_cell.length_b   1.000
_cell.length_c   1.000
_cell.angle_alpha   90.00
_cell.angle_beta   90.00
_cell.angle_gamma   90.00
#
_symmetry.space_group_name_H-M   'P 1'
#
loop_
_entity.id
_entity.type
_entity.pdbx_description
1 polymer ?
#
loop_
_entity_poly.entity_id
_entity_poly.type
_entity_poly.pdbx_seq_one_letter_code
_entity_poly.pdbx_strand_id
1 'polypeptide(L)'
;MDNSIFEGKRRDNISKICSNCEVLPVRDGCLKILTEPVEVCFDRAKKLQVLNQYAEESECATFETLEEKTCGLLRWDEKEVETHRKEISLLTSTQLFDPKNEMIDNESINRVFYEICGSRFPVEDFKDYCKKERIFSEIREAVRLLFILMNALGYHRNKIEKRTKFTYKAFYPTYDREFYRTIRSGFYDVDHICYASKCNYFVTCDYALSSQAMEIYRYLGCKTNVIYCEKKAPDPSLPLAVLCKKTATP
;
A
#
# COMPACT_ATOMS: atom_id res chain seq x y z
N MET A 1 -8.72 27.94 -10.07
CA MET A 1 -8.36 28.35 -8.71
C MET A 1 -6.91 28.76 -8.73
N ASP A 2 -6.59 29.91 -8.16
CA ASP A 2 -5.23 30.45 -8.20
C ASP A 2 -4.27 29.52 -7.44
N ASN A 3 -3.16 29.14 -8.09
CA ASN A 3 -2.26 28.09 -7.60
C ASN A 3 -1.68 28.46 -6.21
N SER A 4 -1.50 29.76 -5.96
CA SER A 4 -1.05 30.34 -4.69
C SER A 4 -1.98 30.04 -3.51
N ILE A 5 -3.30 30.11 -3.72
CA ILE A 5 -4.32 29.87 -2.69
C ILE A 5 -4.36 28.38 -2.32
N PHE A 6 -4.18 27.49 -3.30
CA PHE A 6 -4.14 26.06 -3.07
C PHE A 6 -2.87 25.64 -2.32
N GLU A 7 -1.71 26.19 -2.69
CA GLU A 7 -0.44 25.93 -2.02
C GLU A 7 -0.42 26.48 -0.59
N GLY A 8 -1.01 27.66 -0.35
CA GLY A 8 -1.19 28.22 1.00
C GLY A 8 -1.99 27.27 1.90
N LYS A 9 -3.17 26.82 1.45
CA LYS A 9 -3.99 25.85 2.20
C LYS A 9 -3.27 24.53 2.49
N ARG A 10 -2.42 24.06 1.58
CA ARG A 10 -1.64 22.83 1.82
C ARG A 10 -0.57 23.02 2.88
N ARG A 11 0.16 24.14 2.85
CA ARG A 11 1.13 24.50 3.90
C ARG A 11 0.46 24.55 5.27
N ASP A 12 -0.67 25.24 5.38
CA ASP A 12 -1.43 25.33 6.64
C ASP A 12 -1.84 23.95 7.17
N ASN A 13 -2.33 23.08 6.29
CA ASN A 13 -2.70 21.72 6.65
C ASN A 13 -1.50 20.86 7.08
N ILE A 14 -0.37 20.97 6.37
CA ILE A 14 0.87 20.26 6.73
C ILE A 14 1.32 20.72 8.12
N SER A 15 1.49 22.03 8.32
CA SER A 15 1.88 22.62 9.60
C SER A 15 0.96 22.18 10.74
N LYS A 16 -0.36 22.18 10.52
CA LYS A 16 -1.34 21.70 11.49
C LYS A 16 -1.19 20.22 11.84
N ILE A 17 -0.86 19.37 10.88
CA ILE A 17 -0.77 17.91 11.07
C ILE A 17 0.57 17.51 11.67
N CYS A 18 1.68 18.02 11.11
CA CYS A 18 3.02 17.62 11.51
C CYS A 18 3.63 18.50 12.60
N SER A 19 2.97 19.61 12.96
CA SER A 19 3.54 20.62 13.87
C SER A 19 4.93 21.09 13.39
N ASN A 20 5.11 21.17 12.07
CA ASN A 20 6.36 21.53 11.40
C ASN A 20 7.53 20.58 11.67
N CYS A 21 7.25 19.35 12.10
CA CYS A 21 8.23 18.30 12.28
C CYS A 21 8.37 17.44 11.01
N GLU A 22 9.60 17.17 10.61
CA GLU A 22 9.95 16.29 9.49
C GLU A 22 11.03 15.29 9.92
N VAL A 23 11.01 14.08 9.37
CA VAL A 23 12.04 13.06 9.62
C VAL A 23 13.09 13.14 8.52
N LEU A 24 14.33 13.49 8.89
CA LEU A 24 15.39 13.74 7.92
C LEU A 24 16.68 13.01 8.30
N PRO A 25 17.44 12.50 7.31
CA PRO A 25 18.78 12.00 7.54
C PRO A 25 19.69 13.18 7.91
N VAL A 26 20.38 13.10 9.05
CA VAL A 26 21.42 14.07 9.40
C VAL A 26 22.80 13.56 8.97
N ARG A 27 23.85 14.36 9.19
CA ARG A 27 25.21 14.09 8.67
C ARG A 27 25.80 12.73 9.10
N ASP A 28 25.30 12.15 10.18
CA ASP A 28 25.69 10.83 10.69
C ASP A 28 24.92 9.67 10.01
N GLY A 29 24.05 9.96 9.03
CA GLY A 29 23.18 9.00 8.34
C GLY A 29 21.94 8.59 9.14
N CYS A 30 21.79 9.05 10.39
CA CYS A 30 20.63 8.72 11.22
C CYS A 30 19.44 9.60 10.87
N LEU A 31 18.25 9.02 10.91
CA LEU A 31 16.99 9.77 10.79
C LEU A 31 16.67 10.45 12.12
N LYS A 32 16.47 11.78 12.10
CA LYS A 32 16.05 12.57 13.26
C LYS A 32 14.78 13.34 12.92
N ILE A 33 13.94 13.54 13.93
CA ILE A 33 12.81 14.46 13.84
C ILE A 33 13.37 15.87 14.00
N LEU A 34 13.25 16.69 12.97
CA LEU A 34 13.67 18.09 12.95
C LEU A 34 12.44 18.98 12.83
N THR A 35 12.43 20.09 13.54
CA THR A 35 11.42 21.14 13.38
C THR A 35 11.98 22.20 12.44
N GLU A 36 11.35 22.40 11.29
CA GLU A 36 11.76 23.38 10.26
C GLU A 36 10.56 24.21 9.80
N PRO A 37 10.76 25.43 9.28
CA PRO A 37 9.67 26.24 8.74
C PRO A 37 8.87 25.47 7.68
N VAL A 38 7.54 25.61 7.69
CA VAL A 38 6.64 24.86 6.80
C VAL A 38 6.96 25.07 5.32
N GLU A 39 7.48 26.24 4.96
CA GLU A 39 7.92 26.58 3.61
C GLU A 39 9.07 25.69 3.15
N VAL A 40 10.05 25.44 4.04
CA VAL A 40 11.20 24.59 3.74
C VAL A 40 10.77 23.14 3.54
N CYS A 41 9.89 22.64 4.42
CA CYS A 41 9.30 21.31 4.29
C CYS A 41 8.47 21.18 2.99
N PHE A 42 7.66 22.19 2.68
CA PHE A 42 6.81 22.22 1.49
C PHE A 42 7.63 22.25 0.20
N ASP A 43 8.68 23.06 0.13
CA ASP A 43 9.54 23.17 -1.04
C ASP A 43 10.29 21.87 -1.31
N ARG A 44 10.75 21.16 -0.26
CA ARG A 44 11.30 19.80 -0.42
C ARG A 44 10.28 18.84 -0.99
N ALA A 45 9.08 18.78 -0.41
CA ALA A 45 8.01 17.91 -0.90
C ALA A 45 7.62 18.23 -2.36
N LYS A 46 7.58 19.51 -2.73
CA LYS A 46 7.24 19.98 -4.08
C LYS A 46 8.29 19.59 -5.12
N LYS A 47 9.59 19.58 -4.76
CA LYS A 47 10.66 19.09 -5.64
C LYS A 47 10.48 17.60 -5.98
N LEU A 48 10.05 16.80 -5.01
CA LEU A 48 9.80 15.36 -5.21
C LEU A 48 8.53 15.09 -6.02
N GLN A 49 7.56 16.01 -6.01
CA GLN A 49 6.30 15.86 -6.73
C GLN A 49 6.47 15.73 -8.26
N VAL A 50 7.42 16.46 -8.86
CA VAL A 50 7.62 16.46 -10.32
C VAL A 50 8.27 15.15 -10.79
N LEU A 51 9.22 14.61 -10.01
CA LEU A 51 9.91 13.36 -10.33
C LEU A 51 8.98 12.15 -10.33
N ASN A 52 7.90 12.21 -9.55
CA ASN A 52 6.98 11.10 -9.40
C ASN A 52 5.93 11.04 -10.52
N GLN A 53 5.69 12.10 -11.29
CA GLN A 53 4.56 12.13 -12.24
C GLN A 53 4.63 11.03 -13.30
N TYR A 54 5.80 10.80 -13.93
CA TYR A 54 5.96 9.75 -14.93
C TYR A 54 5.85 8.34 -14.34
N ALA A 55 6.38 8.13 -13.14
CA ALA A 55 6.26 6.86 -12.43
C ALA A 55 4.80 6.58 -12.03
N GLU A 56 4.10 7.62 -11.57
CA GLU A 56 2.68 7.56 -11.23
C GLU A 56 1.83 7.22 -12.47
N GLU A 57 2.08 7.85 -13.62
CA GLU A 57 1.36 7.58 -14.87
C GLU A 57 1.60 6.15 -15.38
N SER A 58 2.84 5.65 -15.31
CA SER A 58 3.18 4.27 -15.70
C SER A 58 2.51 3.23 -14.78
N GLU A 59 2.46 3.49 -13.48
CA GLU A 59 1.77 2.62 -12.53
C GLU A 59 0.25 2.69 -12.76
N CYS A 60 -0.31 3.88 -13.04
CA CYS A 60 -1.72 4.01 -13.40
C CYS A 60 -2.11 3.13 -14.60
N ALA A 61 -1.34 3.16 -15.69
CA ALA A 61 -1.58 2.31 -16.86
C ALA A 61 -1.49 0.81 -16.55
N THR A 62 -0.63 0.41 -15.61
CA THR A 62 -0.52 -0.99 -15.15
C THR A 62 -1.78 -1.40 -14.41
N PHE A 63 -2.18 -0.61 -13.41
CA PHE A 63 -3.37 -0.84 -12.59
C PHE A 63 -4.69 -0.82 -13.37
N GLU A 64 -4.75 -0.04 -14.45
CA GLU A 64 -5.94 0.09 -15.31
C GLU A 64 -6.42 -1.23 -15.90
N THR A 65 -5.52 -2.20 -16.09
CA THR A 65 -5.81 -3.43 -16.83
C THR A 65 -5.61 -4.71 -16.02
N LEU A 66 -5.18 -4.61 -14.75
CA LEU A 66 -4.83 -5.77 -13.93
C LEU A 66 -6.00 -6.76 -13.80
N GLU A 67 -7.16 -6.26 -13.43
CA GLU A 67 -8.32 -7.11 -13.12
C GLU A 67 -8.88 -7.79 -14.37
N GLU A 68 -9.07 -7.03 -15.46
CA GLU A 68 -9.53 -7.58 -16.75
C GLU A 68 -8.58 -8.65 -17.26
N LYS A 69 -7.27 -8.36 -17.25
CA LYS A 69 -6.26 -9.33 -17.69
C LYS A 69 -6.23 -10.56 -16.79
N THR A 70 -6.43 -10.39 -15.49
CA THR A 70 -6.49 -11.51 -14.52
C THR A 70 -7.71 -12.38 -14.78
N CYS A 71 -8.89 -11.79 -14.94
CA CYS A 71 -10.12 -12.53 -15.25
C CYS A 71 -9.99 -13.28 -16.57
N GLY A 72 -9.46 -12.62 -17.61
CA GLY A 72 -9.20 -13.26 -18.91
C GLY A 72 -8.16 -14.39 -18.82
N LEU A 73 -7.09 -14.20 -18.05
CA LEU A 73 -6.02 -15.19 -17.87
C LEU A 73 -6.51 -16.45 -17.14
N LEU A 74 -7.31 -16.26 -16.09
CA LEU A 74 -7.87 -17.33 -15.26
C LEU A 74 -9.16 -17.91 -15.85
N ARG A 75 -9.71 -17.30 -16.90
CA ARG A 75 -10.95 -17.68 -17.57
C ARG A 75 -12.16 -17.69 -16.63
N TRP A 76 -12.16 -16.80 -15.65
CA TRP A 76 -13.28 -16.66 -14.74
C TRP A 76 -14.48 -16.03 -15.45
N ASP A 77 -15.64 -16.65 -15.31
CA ASP A 77 -16.90 -16.04 -15.74
C ASP A 77 -17.38 -14.97 -14.74
N GLU A 78 -18.39 -14.16 -15.11
CA GLU A 78 -18.87 -13.07 -14.25
C GLU A 78 -19.30 -13.53 -12.84
N LYS A 79 -19.80 -14.76 -12.71
CA LYS A 79 -20.27 -15.32 -11.43
C LYS A 79 -19.10 -15.83 -10.59
N GLU A 80 -18.11 -16.46 -11.21
CA GLU A 80 -16.86 -16.89 -10.59
C GLU A 80 -16.07 -15.68 -10.11
N VAL A 81 -15.94 -14.66 -10.94
CA VAL A 81 -15.31 -13.38 -10.58
C VAL A 81 -15.96 -12.79 -9.32
N GLU A 82 -17.30 -12.73 -9.27
CA GLU A 82 -17.99 -12.15 -8.11
C GLU A 82 -17.83 -13.00 -6.83
N THR A 83 -17.74 -14.33 -6.99
CA THR A 83 -17.55 -15.28 -5.88
C THR A 83 -16.14 -15.17 -5.32
N HIS A 84 -15.12 -15.32 -6.16
CA HIS A 84 -13.72 -15.20 -5.78
C HIS A 84 -13.41 -13.84 -5.16
N ARG A 85 -13.98 -12.74 -5.68
CA ARG A 85 -13.81 -11.42 -5.09
C ARG A 85 -14.31 -11.34 -3.65
N LYS A 86 -15.49 -11.90 -3.36
CA LYS A 86 -16.07 -11.88 -2.00
C LYS A 86 -15.21 -12.69 -1.05
N GLU A 87 -14.78 -13.86 -1.49
CA GLU A 87 -13.93 -14.75 -0.71
C GLU A 87 -12.57 -14.10 -0.43
N ILE A 88 -11.92 -13.53 -1.45
CA ILE A 88 -10.62 -12.85 -1.32
C ILE A 88 -10.71 -11.61 -0.43
N SER A 89 -11.80 -10.84 -0.52
CA SER A 89 -12.00 -9.65 0.32
C SER A 89 -12.23 -9.99 1.81
N LEU A 90 -12.63 -11.22 2.12
CA LEU A 90 -12.78 -11.72 3.49
C LEU A 90 -11.45 -12.23 4.07
N LEU A 91 -10.46 -12.52 3.23
CA LEU A 91 -9.11 -12.86 3.65
C LEU A 91 -8.50 -11.61 4.29
N THR A 92 -8.45 -11.54 5.62
CA THR A 92 -8.07 -10.30 6.32
C THR A 92 -6.76 -10.41 7.09
N SER A 93 -6.06 -11.55 7.09
CA SER A 93 -4.81 -11.64 7.87
C SER A 93 -3.80 -12.74 7.57
N THR A 94 -4.12 -13.81 6.83
CA THR A 94 -3.19 -14.95 6.76
C THR A 94 -3.27 -15.84 5.52
N GLN A 95 -4.15 -15.55 4.56
CA GLN A 95 -4.60 -16.63 3.66
C GLN A 95 -4.24 -16.45 2.20
N LEU A 96 -3.95 -15.24 1.69
CA LEU A 96 -3.80 -15.11 0.23
C LEU A 96 -2.59 -15.90 -0.29
N PHE A 97 -1.45 -15.77 0.40
CA PHE A 97 -0.21 -16.47 0.03
C PHE A 97 0.06 -17.72 0.89
N ASP A 98 -0.94 -18.20 1.64
CA ASP A 98 -0.79 -19.46 2.35
C ASP A 98 -0.85 -20.61 1.34
N PRO A 99 0.11 -21.54 1.34
CA PRO A 99 0.04 -22.73 0.49
C PRO A 99 -1.21 -23.59 0.73
N LYS A 100 -1.91 -23.40 1.85
CA LYS A 100 -3.18 -24.05 2.17
C LYS A 100 -4.41 -23.23 1.77
N ASN A 101 -4.24 -22.14 1.03
CA ASN A 101 -5.35 -21.36 0.50
C ASN A 101 -6.10 -22.17 -0.56
N GLU A 102 -7.35 -22.51 -0.28
CA GLU A 102 -8.21 -23.25 -1.22
C GLU A 102 -8.96 -22.30 -2.18
N MET A 103 -8.90 -20.98 -1.97
CA MET A 103 -9.64 -20.00 -2.79
C MET A 103 -9.04 -19.79 -4.17
N ILE A 104 -7.73 -19.90 -4.29
CA ILE A 104 -6.98 -19.84 -5.55
C ILE A 104 -5.72 -20.68 -5.40
N ASP A 105 -5.48 -21.57 -6.35
CA ASP A 105 -4.34 -22.46 -6.32
C ASP A 105 -3.03 -21.72 -6.69
N ASN A 106 -1.89 -22.27 -6.23
CA ASN A 106 -0.58 -21.65 -6.45
C ASN A 106 -0.20 -21.55 -7.94
N GLU A 107 -0.69 -22.43 -8.81
CA GLU A 107 -0.41 -22.35 -10.25
C GLU A 107 -1.10 -21.11 -10.82
N SER A 108 -2.38 -20.89 -10.50
CA SER A 108 -3.13 -19.70 -10.87
C SER A 108 -2.51 -18.42 -10.29
N ILE A 109 -2.11 -18.43 -9.02
CA ILE A 109 -1.40 -17.29 -8.40
C ILE A 109 -0.13 -16.96 -9.20
N ASN A 110 0.70 -17.96 -9.45
CA ASN A 110 1.97 -17.76 -10.15
C ASN A 110 1.77 -17.32 -11.60
N ARG A 111 0.74 -17.82 -12.31
CA ARG A 111 0.38 -17.34 -13.65
C ARG A 111 0.09 -15.83 -13.65
N VAL A 112 -0.74 -15.35 -12.71
CA VAL A 112 -0.99 -13.91 -12.55
C VAL A 112 0.30 -13.18 -12.20
N PHE A 113 1.10 -13.74 -11.30
CA PHE A 113 2.34 -13.11 -10.85
C PHE A 113 3.37 -12.90 -11.97
N TYR A 114 3.50 -13.86 -12.88
CA TYR A 114 4.38 -13.77 -14.04
C TYR A 114 3.79 -12.89 -15.14
N GLU A 115 2.57 -13.21 -15.58
CA GLU A 115 2.00 -12.65 -16.81
C GLU A 115 1.41 -11.26 -16.60
N ILE A 116 0.98 -10.94 -15.38
CA ILE A 116 0.31 -9.68 -15.04
C ILE A 116 1.20 -8.78 -14.19
N CYS A 117 1.78 -9.31 -13.10
CA CYS A 117 2.59 -8.50 -12.19
C CYS A 117 4.03 -8.29 -12.71
N GLY A 118 4.48 -9.08 -13.68
CA GLY A 118 5.82 -8.99 -14.27
C GLY A 118 6.92 -9.59 -13.40
N SER A 119 6.58 -10.47 -12.46
CA SER A 119 7.58 -11.21 -11.70
C SER A 119 8.37 -12.15 -12.63
N ARG A 120 9.63 -12.43 -12.26
CA ARG A 120 10.46 -13.46 -12.91
C ARG A 120 10.61 -14.72 -12.04
N PHE A 121 10.09 -14.66 -10.83
CA PHE A 121 10.24 -15.68 -9.80
C PHE A 121 8.87 -16.06 -9.23
N PRO A 122 8.69 -17.32 -8.79
CA PRO A 122 7.45 -17.74 -8.17
C PRO A 122 7.20 -16.94 -6.89
N VAL A 123 5.94 -16.83 -6.49
CA VAL A 123 5.55 -16.11 -5.26
C VAL A 123 6.23 -16.73 -4.05
N GLU A 124 6.43 -18.05 -4.06
CA GLU A 124 7.08 -18.83 -3.01
C GLU A 124 8.51 -18.36 -2.68
N ASP A 125 9.25 -17.83 -3.66
CA ASP A 125 10.61 -17.32 -3.45
C ASP A 125 10.64 -16.07 -2.55
N PHE A 126 9.49 -15.40 -2.40
CA PHE A 126 9.33 -14.23 -1.54
C PHE A 126 8.97 -14.59 -0.10
N LYS A 127 8.66 -15.87 0.19
CA LYS A 127 8.39 -16.30 1.56
C LYS A 127 9.63 -16.11 2.43
N ASP A 128 9.46 -15.42 3.57
CA ASP A 128 10.55 -15.09 4.49
C ASP A 128 11.72 -14.30 3.88
N TYR A 129 11.50 -13.66 2.72
CA TYR A 129 12.54 -12.96 1.97
C TYR A 129 13.29 -11.89 2.76
N CYS A 130 12.61 -11.25 3.72
CA CYS A 130 13.16 -10.21 4.60
C CYS A 130 13.79 -10.75 5.89
N LYS A 131 13.84 -12.07 6.12
CA LYS A 131 14.64 -12.65 7.22
C LYS A 131 16.15 -12.53 6.98
N LYS A 132 16.56 -12.36 5.73
CA LYS A 132 17.95 -12.06 5.34
C LYS A 132 18.12 -10.55 5.17
N GLU A 133 19.37 -10.10 5.25
CA GLU A 133 19.67 -8.71 4.89
C GLU A 133 19.40 -8.49 3.40
N ARG A 134 18.68 -7.40 3.11
CA ARG A 134 18.22 -7.00 1.78
C ARG A 134 18.34 -5.50 1.66
N ILE A 135 18.75 -5.03 0.48
CA ILE A 135 18.78 -3.61 0.17
C ILE A 135 17.37 -3.07 -0.08
N PHE A 136 17.20 -1.77 0.04
CA PHE A 136 15.88 -1.13 -0.08
C PHE A 136 15.19 -1.43 -1.42
N SER A 137 15.93 -1.41 -2.53
CA SER A 137 15.37 -1.67 -3.86
C SER A 137 14.84 -3.10 -4.01
N GLU A 138 15.50 -4.10 -3.41
CA GLU A 138 15.02 -5.49 -3.42
C GLU A 138 13.71 -5.62 -2.64
N ILE A 139 13.62 -4.99 -1.46
CA ILE A 139 12.41 -5.02 -0.64
C ILE A 139 11.28 -4.27 -1.34
N ARG A 140 11.57 -3.12 -1.93
CA ARG A 140 10.59 -2.31 -2.63
C ARG A 140 9.98 -3.08 -3.79
N GLU A 141 10.80 -3.78 -4.57
CA GLU A 141 10.29 -4.58 -5.68
C GLU A 141 9.45 -5.76 -5.20
N ALA A 142 9.88 -6.47 -4.15
CA ALA A 142 9.09 -7.52 -3.53
C ALA A 142 7.72 -7.02 -3.04
N VAL A 143 7.71 -5.90 -2.31
CA VAL A 143 6.47 -5.26 -1.83
C VAL A 143 5.60 -4.83 -3.00
N ARG A 144 6.18 -4.20 -4.04
CA ARG A 144 5.46 -3.75 -5.23
C ARG A 144 4.77 -4.93 -5.94
N LEU A 145 5.51 -6.00 -6.21
CA LEU A 145 4.99 -7.20 -6.88
C LEU A 145 3.85 -7.85 -6.08
N LEU A 146 4.03 -8.06 -4.77
CA LEU A 146 2.98 -8.63 -3.92
C LEU A 146 1.77 -7.70 -3.82
N PHE A 147 1.98 -6.39 -3.71
CA PHE A 147 0.91 -5.41 -3.67
C PHE A 147 0.09 -5.40 -4.96
N ILE A 148 0.74 -5.44 -6.13
CA ILE A 148 0.07 -5.54 -7.43
C ILE A 148 -0.73 -6.84 -7.52
N LEU A 149 -0.16 -7.98 -7.09
CA LEU A 149 -0.84 -9.28 -7.09
C LEU A 149 -2.10 -9.26 -6.21
N MET A 150 -2.02 -8.70 -5.00
CA MET A 150 -3.20 -8.54 -4.13
C MET A 150 -4.30 -7.70 -4.81
N ASN A 151 -3.92 -6.65 -5.53
CA ASN A 151 -4.88 -5.80 -6.24
C ASN A 151 -5.48 -6.51 -7.46
N ALA A 152 -4.68 -7.24 -8.23
CA ALA A 152 -5.12 -8.03 -9.38
C ALA A 152 -6.15 -9.09 -8.99
N LEU A 153 -5.99 -9.68 -7.80
CA LEU A 153 -6.89 -10.67 -7.22
C LEU A 153 -8.12 -10.05 -6.51
N GLY A 154 -8.26 -8.72 -6.50
CA GLY A 154 -9.45 -8.04 -5.99
C GLY A 154 -9.45 -7.73 -4.48
N TYR A 155 -8.30 -7.84 -3.78
CA TYR A 155 -8.20 -7.61 -2.33
C TYR A 155 -8.52 -6.16 -1.90
N HIS A 156 -8.50 -5.19 -2.83
CA HIS A 156 -8.70 -3.76 -2.57
C HIS A 156 -10.11 -3.24 -2.94
N ARG A 157 -11.03 -4.13 -3.32
CA ARG A 157 -12.39 -3.83 -3.81
C ARG A 157 -13.16 -2.81 -2.95
N ASN A 158 -13.00 -2.89 -1.62
CA ASN A 158 -13.66 -2.01 -0.64
C ASN A 158 -13.45 -0.49 -0.88
N LYS A 159 -12.33 -0.04 -1.46
CA LYS A 159 -12.11 1.40 -1.73
C LYS A 159 -12.78 1.85 -3.04
N ILE A 160 -12.89 0.96 -4.03
CA ILE A 160 -13.47 1.26 -5.33
C ILE A 160 -14.99 1.28 -5.22
N GLU A 161 -15.59 0.25 -4.60
CA GLU A 161 -17.05 0.15 -4.38
C GLU A 161 -17.64 1.36 -3.65
N LYS A 162 -16.94 1.85 -2.61
CA LYS A 162 -17.37 3.02 -1.83
C LYS A 162 -17.39 4.32 -2.65
N ARG A 163 -16.54 4.44 -3.67
CA ARG A 163 -16.44 5.66 -4.50
C ARG A 163 -17.37 5.63 -5.70
N THR A 164 -17.70 4.45 -6.22
CA THR A 164 -18.34 4.32 -7.54
C THR A 164 -19.84 4.05 -7.49
N LYS A 165 -20.42 3.88 -6.29
CA LYS A 165 -21.87 3.66 -6.07
C LYS A 165 -22.47 2.58 -6.97
N PHE A 166 -21.71 1.54 -7.36
CA PHE A 166 -22.21 0.46 -8.21
C PHE A 166 -22.78 0.92 -9.57
N THR A 167 -22.07 1.77 -10.31
CA THR A 167 -22.33 1.81 -11.76
C THR A 167 -21.54 0.67 -12.40
N TYR A 168 -22.17 -0.14 -13.27
CA TYR A 168 -21.49 -1.18 -14.06
C TYR A 168 -20.31 -0.60 -14.90
N LYS A 169 -20.28 0.72 -15.12
CA LYS A 169 -19.14 1.46 -15.69
C LYS A 169 -17.92 1.56 -14.78
N ALA A 170 -18.10 1.34 -13.47
CA ALA A 170 -17.02 1.25 -12.50
C ALA A 170 -16.49 -0.17 -12.31
N PHE A 171 -17.22 -1.16 -12.82
CA PHE A 171 -16.73 -2.53 -12.96
C PHE A 171 -15.73 -2.67 -14.10
N TYR A 172 -15.72 -1.71 -15.04
CA TYR A 172 -14.80 -1.65 -16.18
C TYR A 172 -14.58 -0.23 -16.71
N PRO A 173 -13.73 0.60 -16.09
CA PRO A 173 -13.14 1.70 -16.81
C PRO A 173 -11.64 1.40 -16.96
N THR A 174 -11.13 1.40 -18.19
CA THR A 174 -9.95 2.24 -18.49
C THR A 174 -10.08 3.47 -17.61
N TYR A 175 -9.33 3.52 -16.50
CA TYR A 175 -9.66 4.39 -15.38
C TYR A 175 -9.70 5.81 -15.92
N ASP A 176 -10.86 6.46 -15.80
CA ASP A 176 -10.98 7.86 -16.17
C ASP A 176 -9.93 8.66 -15.37
N ARG A 177 -9.41 9.75 -15.94
CA ARG A 177 -8.39 10.61 -15.34
C ARG A 177 -8.77 11.06 -13.92
N GLU A 178 -10.07 11.08 -13.61
CA GLU A 178 -10.64 11.37 -12.29
C GLU A 178 -10.24 10.36 -11.20
N PHE A 179 -9.96 9.10 -11.55
CA PHE A 179 -9.56 8.04 -10.61
C PHE A 179 -8.04 7.92 -10.43
N TYR A 180 -7.23 8.65 -11.22
CA TYR A 180 -5.76 8.68 -11.10
C TYR A 180 -5.31 9.03 -9.69
N ARG A 181 -6.08 9.85 -8.98
CA ARG A 181 -5.78 10.19 -7.57
C ARG A 181 -5.77 8.96 -6.65
N THR A 182 -6.62 7.96 -6.92
CA THR A 182 -6.71 6.72 -6.12
C THR A 182 -5.55 5.81 -6.44
N ILE A 183 -5.25 5.61 -7.72
CA ILE A 183 -4.14 4.75 -8.15
C ILE A 183 -2.79 5.35 -7.72
N ARG A 184 -2.64 6.67 -7.89
CA ARG A 184 -1.49 7.42 -7.35
C ARG A 184 -1.33 7.21 -5.84
N SER A 185 -2.42 7.11 -5.08
CA SER A 185 -2.31 6.80 -3.65
C SER A 185 -1.70 5.41 -3.42
N GLY A 186 -2.04 4.43 -4.25
CA GLY A 186 -1.49 3.07 -4.19
C GLY A 186 0.03 3.03 -4.44
N PHE A 187 0.56 3.90 -5.32
CA PHE A 187 2.00 4.05 -5.51
C PHE A 187 2.72 4.44 -4.20
N TYR A 188 2.19 5.42 -3.49
CA TYR A 188 2.75 5.85 -2.21
C TYR A 188 2.53 4.83 -1.09
N ASP A 189 1.44 4.07 -1.14
CA ASP A 189 1.17 2.97 -0.21
C ASP A 189 2.28 1.90 -0.28
N VAL A 190 2.76 1.55 -1.48
CA VAL A 190 3.91 0.63 -1.68
C VAL A 190 5.17 1.17 -1.01
N ASP A 191 5.48 2.45 -1.20
CA ASP A 191 6.65 3.06 -0.57
C ASP A 191 6.51 3.09 0.96
N HIS A 192 5.34 3.42 1.49
CA HIS A 192 5.08 3.39 2.93
C HIS A 192 5.28 1.99 3.53
N ILE A 193 4.75 0.96 2.87
CA ILE A 193 4.94 -0.44 3.29
C ILE A 193 6.42 -0.82 3.21
N CYS A 194 7.11 -0.46 2.12
CA CYS A 194 8.52 -0.75 1.95
C CYS A 194 9.38 -0.10 3.03
N TYR A 195 9.19 1.20 3.30
CA TYR A 195 9.93 1.90 4.35
C TYR A 195 9.70 1.29 5.73
N ALA A 196 8.44 0.98 6.06
CA ALA A 196 8.11 0.44 7.37
C ALA A 196 8.50 -1.03 7.56
N SER A 197 8.90 -1.76 6.51
CA SER A 197 9.40 -3.15 6.59
C SER A 197 10.60 -3.34 7.54
N LYS A 198 11.38 -2.27 7.79
CA LYS A 198 12.51 -2.28 8.72
C LYS A 198 12.17 -1.75 10.12
N CYS A 199 10.98 -1.17 10.29
CA CYS A 199 10.50 -0.62 11.56
C CYS A 199 9.96 -1.72 12.48
N ASN A 200 9.72 -1.38 13.75
CA ASN A 200 9.01 -2.26 14.67
C ASN A 200 7.49 -2.19 14.49
N TYR A 201 6.99 -1.03 14.05
CA TYR A 201 5.56 -0.75 13.93
C TYR A 201 5.27 0.00 12.62
N PHE A 202 4.14 -0.35 11.99
CA PHE A 202 3.52 0.39 10.90
C PHE A 202 2.11 0.81 11.34
N VAL A 203 1.86 2.11 11.45
CA VAL A 203 0.59 2.63 11.97
C VAL A 203 -0.18 3.30 10.83
N THR A 204 -1.44 2.92 10.64
CA THR A 204 -2.29 3.54 9.62
C THR A 204 -3.74 3.61 10.07
N CYS A 205 -4.46 4.63 9.63
CA CYS A 205 -5.91 4.71 9.78
C CYS A 205 -6.68 4.19 8.54
N ASP A 206 -5.98 3.60 7.58
CA ASP A 206 -6.57 2.98 6.40
C ASP A 206 -6.60 1.46 6.59
N TYR A 207 -7.80 0.92 6.74
CA TYR A 207 -8.03 -0.49 7.02
C TYR A 207 -7.58 -1.43 5.88
N ALA A 208 -7.76 -0.99 4.62
CA ALA A 208 -7.33 -1.79 3.48
C ALA A 208 -5.80 -1.82 3.42
N LEU A 209 -5.15 -0.67 3.63
CA LEU A 209 -3.71 -0.58 3.70
C LEU A 209 -3.13 -1.39 4.87
N SER A 210 -3.78 -1.36 6.04
CA SER A 210 -3.34 -2.18 7.18
C SER A 210 -3.42 -3.67 6.86
N SER A 211 -4.49 -4.11 6.22
CA SER A 211 -4.69 -5.52 5.86
C SER A 211 -3.67 -5.99 4.81
N GLN A 212 -3.39 -5.15 3.81
CA GLN A 212 -2.36 -5.43 2.80
C GLN A 212 -0.96 -5.47 3.40
N ALA A 213 -0.59 -4.45 4.21
CA ALA A 213 0.70 -4.40 4.88
C ALA A 213 0.91 -5.60 5.80
N MET A 214 -0.13 -6.02 6.53
CA MET A 214 -0.05 -7.16 7.45
C MET A 214 0.24 -8.46 6.70
N GLU A 215 -0.47 -8.72 5.60
CA GLU A 215 -0.24 -9.93 4.79
C GLU A 215 1.14 -9.92 4.12
N ILE A 216 1.55 -8.78 3.55
CA ILE A 216 2.88 -8.62 2.92
C ILE A 216 4.00 -8.83 3.95
N TYR A 217 3.92 -8.19 5.12
CA TYR A 217 4.94 -8.35 6.16
C TYR A 217 5.00 -9.76 6.71
N ARG A 218 3.84 -10.39 6.92
CA ARG A 218 3.78 -11.80 7.34
C ARG A 218 4.48 -12.69 6.32
N TYR A 219 4.15 -12.53 5.04
CA TYR A 219 4.67 -13.39 3.99
C TYR A 219 6.17 -13.19 3.77
N LEU A 220 6.63 -11.93 3.72
CA LEU A 220 8.04 -11.59 3.59
C LEU A 220 8.86 -11.90 4.85
N GLY A 221 8.22 -12.20 5.99
CA GLY A 221 8.90 -12.44 7.26
C GLY A 221 9.48 -11.17 7.90
N CYS A 222 8.83 -10.02 7.67
CA CYS A 222 9.21 -8.76 8.32
C CYS A 222 8.88 -8.78 9.82
N LYS A 223 9.71 -8.12 10.64
CA LYS A 223 9.46 -7.96 12.09
C LYS A 223 8.39 -6.91 12.42
N THR A 224 7.94 -6.15 11.41
CA THR A 224 7.06 -4.99 11.56
C THR A 224 5.66 -5.43 11.96
N ASN A 225 5.16 -4.88 13.07
CA ASN A 225 3.78 -5.09 13.51
C ASN A 225 2.88 -3.99 12.94
N VAL A 226 1.76 -4.38 12.31
CA VAL A 226 0.80 -3.42 11.77
C VAL A 226 -0.24 -3.04 12.82
N ILE A 227 -0.53 -1.74 12.93
CA ILE A 227 -1.50 -1.18 13.86
C ILE A 227 -2.50 -0.35 13.05
N TYR A 228 -3.76 -0.78 13.07
CA TYR A 228 -4.86 -0.02 12.52
C TYR A 228 -5.45 0.91 13.60
N CYS A 229 -5.54 2.20 13.28
CA CYS A 229 -6.10 3.23 14.16
C CYS A 229 -7.42 3.76 13.61
N GLU A 230 -8.52 3.51 14.31
CA GLU A 230 -9.82 4.06 13.92
C GLU A 230 -9.86 5.59 14.02
N LYS A 231 -10.14 6.27 12.91
CA LYS A 231 -10.20 7.75 12.85
C LYS A 231 -11.23 8.38 13.78
N LYS A 232 -12.21 7.60 14.27
CA LYS A 232 -13.32 8.06 15.11
C LYS A 232 -13.32 7.42 16.50
N ALA A 233 -12.19 6.86 16.95
CA ALA A 233 -12.10 6.32 18.29
C ALA A 233 -12.46 7.42 19.32
N PRO A 234 -13.36 7.14 20.28
CA PRO A 234 -13.81 8.13 21.29
C PRO A 234 -12.68 8.58 22.23
N ASP A 235 -11.55 7.85 22.23
CA ASP A 235 -10.29 8.28 22.85
C ASP A 235 -9.17 8.19 21.79
N PRO A 236 -8.63 9.33 21.31
CA PRO A 236 -7.56 9.37 20.32
C PRO A 236 -6.19 9.04 20.92
N SER A 237 -6.11 8.70 22.21
CA SER A 237 -4.94 8.01 22.72
C SER A 237 -4.87 6.65 22.02
N LEU A 238 -4.10 6.60 20.93
CA LEU A 238 -3.32 5.43 20.56
C LEU A 238 -2.92 4.75 21.86
N PRO A 239 -3.10 3.44 22.05
CA PRO A 239 -2.54 2.78 23.20
C PRO A 239 -1.02 2.70 23.02
N LEU A 240 -0.35 3.85 23.02
CA LEU A 240 1.07 4.05 23.31
C LEU A 240 1.43 3.31 24.60
N ALA A 241 0.50 3.25 25.56
CA ALA A 241 0.61 2.42 26.75
C ALA A 241 0.67 0.90 26.48
N VAL A 242 0.11 0.40 25.36
CA VAL A 242 0.26 -1.01 24.93
C VAL A 242 1.55 -1.20 24.12
N LEU A 243 2.01 -0.18 23.39
CA LEU A 243 3.26 -0.22 22.62
C LEU A 243 4.52 -0.14 23.47
N CYS A 244 4.49 0.61 24.59
CA CYS A 244 5.63 0.78 25.49
C CYS A 244 5.73 -0.31 26.57
N LYS A 245 4.71 -1.18 26.74
CA LYS A 245 4.72 -2.24 27.76
C LYS A 245 5.57 -3.47 27.40
N LYS A 246 6.06 -3.59 26.15
CA LYS A 246 6.96 -4.68 25.74
C LYS A 246 8.45 -4.32 25.77
N THR A 247 8.82 -3.08 26.10
CA THR A 247 10.22 -2.64 26.24
C THR A 247 10.67 -2.52 27.70
N ALA A 248 9.84 -2.94 28.66
CA ALA A 248 10.19 -2.95 30.07
C ALA A 248 10.12 -4.37 30.64
N THR A 249 11.18 -5.14 30.42
CA THR A 249 11.67 -6.09 31.43
C THR A 249 13.15 -6.35 31.16
N PRO A 250 14.03 -6.22 32.17
CA PRO A 250 15.47 -6.45 32.04
C PRO A 250 15.84 -7.91 31.76
#